data_AF-A0A8T4MR05-F1
#
_entry.id   AF-A0A8T4MR05-F1
#
_cell.length_a   1.000
_cell.length_b   1.000
_cell.length_c   1.000
_cell.angle_alpha   90.00
_cell.angle_beta   90.00
_cell.angle_gamma   90.00
#
_symmetry.space_group_name_H-M   'P 1'
#
loop_
_entity.id
_entity.type
_entity.pdbx_description
1 polymer ?
#
loop_
_entity_poly.entity_id
_entity_poly.type
_entity_poly.pdbx_seq_one_letter_code
_entity_poly.pdbx_strand_id
1 'polypeptide(L)'
;MSSLKERYVEKIGYDYERIKTEPWYLAQLALEGALEIDFYLLGKNNDFSHVQELADILREYQLKDSDNALTCPYFPYLPIWRAMKKDSDKNIGKYSGLALEMRLLNAELKDIPFKANRIKELSSFLCDLSREFSSEHRISQPFYLAA
;
A
#
# COMPACT_ATOMS: atom_id res chain seq x y z
N MET A 1 -3.12 3.37 19.47
CA MET A 1 -3.67 2.70 18.27
C MET A 1 -4.17 3.79 17.34
N SER A 2 -3.94 3.68 16.03
CA SER A 2 -4.37 4.73 15.08
C SER A 2 -5.90 4.75 15.01
N SER A 3 -6.50 5.95 15.00
CA SER A 3 -7.96 6.12 14.92
C SER A 3 -8.57 5.55 13.63
N LEU A 4 -7.73 5.28 12.64
CA LEU A 4 -8.10 4.67 11.37
C LEU A 4 -8.41 3.18 11.56
N LYS A 5 -7.53 2.44 12.24
CA LYS A 5 -7.67 1.00 12.48
C LYS A 5 -8.95 0.69 13.25
N GLU A 6 -9.27 1.49 14.26
CA GLU A 6 -10.49 1.32 15.07
C GLU A 6 -11.78 1.48 14.26
N ARG A 7 -11.91 2.54 13.44
CA ARG A 7 -13.10 2.77 12.58
C ARG A 7 -13.40 1.63 11.62
N TYR A 8 -12.37 0.87 11.27
CA TYR A 8 -12.45 -0.11 10.22
C TYR A 8 -12.58 -1.54 10.73
N VAL A 9 -11.97 -1.83 11.87
CA VAL A 9 -12.15 -3.07 12.62
C VAL A 9 -13.63 -3.27 12.98
N GLU A 10 -14.35 -2.19 13.32
CA GLU A 10 -15.80 -2.23 13.56
C GLU A 10 -16.59 -2.72 12.33
N LYS A 11 -16.14 -2.44 11.10
CA LYS A 11 -16.82 -2.85 9.86
C LYS A 11 -16.58 -4.29 9.45
N ILE A 12 -15.47 -4.90 9.88
CA ILE A 12 -15.08 -6.28 9.52
C ILE A 12 -15.32 -7.28 10.66
N GLY A 13 -16.03 -6.88 11.72
CA GLY A 13 -16.36 -7.78 12.83
C GLY A 13 -15.21 -8.04 13.79
N TYR A 14 -14.33 -7.05 14.01
CA TYR A 14 -13.24 -7.09 14.99
C TYR A 14 -12.07 -8.03 14.69
N ASP A 15 -11.85 -8.41 13.42
CA ASP A 15 -10.65 -9.14 13.00
C ASP A 15 -9.53 -8.18 12.57
N TYR A 16 -8.66 -7.85 13.53
CA TYR A 16 -7.55 -6.91 13.36
C TYR A 16 -6.43 -7.42 12.44
N GLU A 17 -6.33 -8.72 12.21
CA GLU A 17 -5.29 -9.29 11.32
C GLU A 17 -5.78 -9.30 9.88
N ARG A 18 -7.07 -9.59 9.67
CA ARG A 18 -7.68 -9.58 8.34
C ARG A 18 -7.59 -8.22 7.65
N ILE A 19 -7.69 -7.12 8.40
CA ILE A 19 -7.64 -5.74 7.88
C ILE A 19 -6.39 -5.46 7.04
N LYS A 20 -5.25 -6.10 7.37
CA LYS A 20 -3.97 -5.89 6.68
C LYS A 20 -3.98 -6.35 5.23
N THR A 21 -4.94 -7.20 4.86
CA THR A 21 -5.12 -7.72 3.50
C THR A 21 -6.30 -7.08 2.78
N GLU A 22 -7.07 -6.22 3.46
CA GLU A 22 -8.26 -5.58 2.92
C GLU A 22 -7.88 -4.42 1.98
N PRO A 23 -8.24 -4.47 0.68
CA PRO A 23 -7.81 -3.44 -0.28
C PRO A 23 -8.23 -2.02 0.12
N TRP A 24 -9.43 -1.84 0.67
CA TRP A 24 -9.89 -0.51 1.06
C TRP A 24 -9.07 0.07 2.23
N TYR A 25 -8.55 -0.77 3.13
CA TYR A 25 -7.72 -0.32 4.25
C TYR A 25 -6.36 0.13 3.74
N LEU A 26 -5.75 -0.70 2.89
CA LEU A 26 -4.49 -0.40 2.23
C LEU A 26 -4.60 0.84 1.35
N ALA A 27 -5.75 1.06 0.70
CA ALA A 27 -6.03 2.27 -0.04
C ALA A 27 -5.98 3.51 0.86
N GLN A 28 -6.68 3.49 2.00
CA GLN A 28 -6.69 4.61 2.91
C GLN A 28 -5.31 4.84 3.53
N LEU A 29 -4.63 3.76 3.93
CA LEU A 29 -3.31 3.84 4.55
C LEU A 29 -2.27 4.46 3.60
N ALA A 30 -2.31 4.09 2.32
CA ALA A 30 -1.47 4.71 1.29
C ALA A 30 -1.80 6.20 1.07
N LEU A 31 -3.08 6.58 1.10
CA LEU A 31 -3.49 7.98 0.95
C LEU A 31 -3.03 8.83 2.15
N GLU A 32 -3.25 8.36 3.38
CA GLU A 32 -2.79 9.05 4.58
C GLU A 32 -1.26 9.17 4.60
N GLY A 33 -0.54 8.11 4.19
CA GLY A 33 0.91 8.16 4.05
C GLY A 33 1.41 9.20 3.03
N ALA A 34 0.68 9.40 1.92
CA ALA A 34 1.00 10.48 0.98
C ALA A 34 0.78 11.87 1.61
N LEU A 35 -0.31 12.05 2.36
CA LEU A 35 -0.60 13.29 3.08
C LEU A 35 0.43 13.61 4.16
N GLU A 36 0.92 12.59 4.88
CA GLU A 36 2.02 12.72 5.85
C GLU A 36 3.28 13.29 5.18
N ILE A 37 3.67 12.74 4.02
CA ILE A 37 4.80 13.24 3.24
C ILE A 37 4.57 14.69 2.77
N ASP A 38 3.39 15.01 2.27
CA ASP A 38 3.07 16.36 1.81
C ASP A 38 3.10 17.37 2.96
N PHE A 39 2.60 17.00 4.14
CA PHE A 39 2.68 17.83 5.33
C PHE A 39 4.13 18.01 5.81
N TYR A 40 4.97 16.98 5.73
CA TYR A 40 6.40 17.09 5.98
C TYR A 40 7.09 18.07 5.03
N LEU A 41 6.82 17.96 3.73
CA LEU A 41 7.37 18.85 2.71
C LEU A 41 6.95 20.31 2.89
N LEU A 42 5.78 20.54 3.48
CA LEU A 42 5.26 21.86 3.84
C LEU A 42 5.76 22.36 5.22
N GLY A 43 6.55 21.57 5.95
CA GLY A 43 7.04 21.89 7.29
C GLY A 43 5.93 21.91 8.37
N LYS A 44 4.82 21.22 8.14
CA LYS A 44 3.64 21.22 9.01
C LYS A 44 3.63 20.09 10.04
N ASN A 45 4.13 18.91 9.68
CA ASN A 45 4.12 17.73 10.53
C ASN A 45 5.27 16.78 10.17
N ASN A 46 5.80 16.06 11.14
CA ASN A 46 6.84 15.03 10.97
C ASN A 46 6.34 13.64 11.42
N ASP A 47 5.02 13.46 11.53
CA ASP A 47 4.40 12.17 11.78
C ASP A 47 4.32 11.36 10.49
N PHE A 48 4.83 10.13 10.55
CA PHE A 48 4.87 9.16 9.46
C PHE A 48 4.26 7.82 9.89
N SER A 49 3.35 7.84 10.87
CA SER A 49 2.78 6.64 11.47
C SER A 49 2.05 5.77 10.44
N HIS A 50 1.32 6.37 9.49
CA HIS A 50 0.64 5.62 8.43
C HIS A 50 1.62 5.06 7.39
N VAL A 51 2.65 5.83 7.02
CA VAL A 51 3.76 5.33 6.19
C VAL A 51 4.41 4.10 6.85
N GLN A 52 4.73 4.17 8.14
CA GLN A 52 5.40 3.08 8.85
C GLN A 52 4.48 1.86 9.00
N GLU A 53 3.19 2.05 9.28
CA GLU A 53 2.21 0.96 9.31
C GLU A 53 2.11 0.27 7.93
N LEU A 54 2.10 1.04 6.83
CA LEU A 54 2.11 0.48 5.49
C LEU A 54 3.40 -0.30 5.21
N ALA A 55 4.56 0.24 5.61
CA ALA A 55 5.84 -0.43 5.46
C ALA A 55 5.88 -1.76 6.23
N ASP A 56 5.32 -1.80 7.43
CA ASP A 56 5.27 -3.03 8.23
C ASP A 56 4.38 -4.09 7.58
N ILE A 57 3.21 -3.71 7.05
CA ILE A 57 2.34 -4.62 6.31
C ILE A 57 3.03 -5.14 5.05
N LEU A 58 3.63 -4.26 4.23
CA LEU A 58 4.31 -4.68 3.00
C LEU A 58 5.50 -5.61 3.27
N ARG A 59 6.16 -5.48 4.43
CA ARG A 59 7.22 -6.40 4.87
C ARG A 59 6.62 -7.77 5.23
N GLU A 60 5.51 -7.78 5.97
CA GLU A 60 4.83 -9.02 6.40
C GLU A 60 4.41 -9.87 5.21
N TYR A 61 3.89 -9.23 4.16
CA TYR A 61 3.41 -9.88 2.93
C TYR A 61 4.42 -9.80 1.77
N GLN A 62 5.70 -9.62 2.07
CA GLN A 62 6.71 -9.47 1.03
C GLN A 62 6.91 -10.78 0.28
N LEU A 63 6.81 -10.72 -1.05
CA LEU A 63 7.11 -11.87 -1.91
C LEU A 63 8.59 -12.25 -1.83
N LYS A 64 8.84 -13.56 -1.88
CA LYS A 64 10.17 -14.16 -2.09
C LYS A 64 10.40 -14.39 -3.58
N ASP A 65 11.67 -14.45 -3.97
CA ASP A 65 12.04 -14.67 -5.37
C ASP A 65 11.57 -16.05 -5.90
N SER A 66 11.34 -17.01 -5.00
CA SER A 66 10.79 -18.33 -5.28
C SER A 66 9.26 -18.40 -5.32
N ASP A 67 8.57 -17.33 -4.93
CA ASP A 67 7.11 -17.36 -4.83
C ASP A 67 6.44 -17.41 -6.20
N ASN A 68 5.31 -18.11 -6.23
CA ASN A 68 4.44 -18.23 -7.39
C ASN A 68 2.98 -18.20 -6.94
N ALA A 69 2.05 -18.34 -7.89
CA ALA A 69 0.62 -18.27 -7.61
C ALA A 69 0.10 -19.29 -6.57
N LEU A 70 0.83 -20.39 -6.32
CA LEU A 70 0.44 -21.41 -5.34
C LEU A 70 1.06 -21.19 -3.95
N THR A 71 2.15 -20.43 -3.86
CA THR A 71 2.91 -20.25 -2.60
C THR A 71 2.84 -18.84 -2.04
N CYS A 72 2.37 -17.87 -2.83
CA CYS A 72 2.28 -16.49 -2.39
C CYS A 72 1.25 -16.36 -1.25
N PRO A 73 1.54 -15.56 -0.20
CA PRO A 73 0.58 -15.31 0.86
C PRO A 73 -0.66 -14.60 0.30
N TYR A 74 -1.83 -14.80 0.90
CA TYR A 74 -3.04 -14.09 0.50
C TYR A 74 -2.88 -12.58 0.74
N PHE A 75 -2.73 -11.81 -0.34
CA PHE A 75 -2.54 -10.37 -0.30
C PHE A 75 -2.89 -9.74 -1.67
N PRO A 76 -3.41 -8.51 -1.73
CA PRO A 76 -3.75 -7.83 -2.98
C PRO A 76 -2.49 -7.33 -3.74
N TYR A 77 -1.71 -8.25 -4.32
CA TYR A 77 -0.51 -7.92 -5.10
C TYR A 77 -0.80 -7.23 -6.44
N LEU A 78 -1.98 -7.47 -7.02
CA LEU A 78 -2.32 -6.95 -8.34
C LEU A 78 -2.37 -5.41 -8.37
N PRO A 79 -3.00 -4.72 -7.40
CA PRO A 79 -2.88 -3.27 -7.24
C PRO A 79 -1.43 -2.76 -7.15
N ILE A 80 -0.58 -3.42 -6.36
CA ILE A 80 0.84 -3.05 -6.24
C ILE A 80 1.52 -3.13 -7.61
N TRP A 81 1.32 -4.26 -8.31
CA TRP A 81 1.90 -4.47 -9.63
C TRP A 81 1.44 -3.41 -10.64
N ARG A 82 0.15 -3.05 -10.64
CA ARG A 82 -0.39 -1.99 -11.52
C ARG A 82 0.22 -0.63 -11.20
N ALA A 83 0.34 -0.27 -9.92
CA ALA A 83 0.95 0.99 -9.50
C ALA A 83 2.43 1.07 -9.93
N MET A 84 3.21 0.03 -9.67
CA MET A 84 4.64 -0.02 -10.03
C MET A 84 4.89 0.03 -11.55
N LYS A 85 4.01 -0.58 -12.34
CA LYS A 85 4.09 -0.55 -13.81
C LYS A 85 3.74 0.83 -14.39
N LYS A 86 2.95 1.64 -13.68
CA LYS A 86 2.64 3.02 -14.08
C LYS A 86 3.76 3.98 -13.71
N ASP A 87 4.31 3.79 -12.52
CA ASP A 87 5.37 4.65 -11.97
C ASP A 87 6.74 4.39 -12.63
N SER A 88 6.93 3.19 -13.18
CA SER A 88 8.17 2.81 -13.81
C SER A 88 7.93 2.14 -15.15
N ASP A 89 8.73 2.50 -16.17
CA ASP A 89 8.85 1.76 -17.44
C ASP A 89 9.38 0.31 -17.25
N LYS A 90 9.41 -0.20 -16.00
CA LYS A 90 9.93 -1.52 -15.66
C LYS A 90 8.98 -2.59 -16.18
N ASN A 91 9.57 -3.53 -16.91
CA ASN A 91 8.85 -4.67 -17.44
C ASN A 91 8.72 -5.75 -16.36
N ILE A 92 7.82 -5.55 -15.39
CA ILE A 92 7.54 -6.52 -14.32
C ILE A 92 6.69 -7.66 -14.90
N GLY A 93 7.34 -8.62 -15.58
CA GLY A 93 6.68 -9.76 -16.20
C GLY A 93 6.57 -11.01 -15.31
N LYS A 94 7.19 -11.01 -14.13
CA LYS A 94 7.31 -12.20 -13.25
C LYS A 94 7.21 -11.83 -11.77
N TYR A 95 6.80 -12.79 -10.93
CA TYR A 95 6.72 -12.67 -9.47
C TYR A 95 8.04 -12.24 -8.83
N SER A 96 9.17 -12.76 -9.29
CA SER A 96 10.50 -12.36 -8.79
C SER A 96 10.82 -10.88 -9.03
N GLY A 97 10.32 -10.31 -10.15
CA GLY A 97 10.42 -8.88 -10.41
C GLY A 97 9.60 -8.07 -9.42
N LEU A 98 8.36 -8.49 -9.16
CA LEU A 98 7.50 -7.84 -8.17
C LEU A 98 8.10 -7.95 -6.75
N ALA A 99 8.69 -9.09 -6.40
CA ALA A 99 9.37 -9.31 -5.11
C ALA A 99 10.54 -8.34 -4.89
N LEU A 100 11.33 -8.08 -5.94
CA LEU A 100 12.40 -7.09 -5.88
C LEU A 100 11.83 -5.67 -5.67
N GLU A 101 10.82 -5.30 -6.45
CA GLU A 101 10.23 -3.95 -6.35
C GLU A 101 9.56 -3.71 -4.99
N MET A 102 8.89 -4.72 -4.42
CA MET A 102 8.35 -4.64 -3.06
C MET A 102 9.43 -4.44 -2.00
N ARG A 103 10.61 -5.08 -2.16
CA ARG A 103 11.75 -4.85 -1.27
C ARG A 103 12.26 -3.42 -1.33
N LEU A 104 12.39 -2.89 -2.54
CA LEU A 104 12.86 -1.53 -2.77
C LEU A 104 11.88 -0.50 -2.18
N LEU A 105 10.58 -0.67 -2.46
CA LEU A 105 9.53 0.16 -1.87
C LEU A 105 9.54 0.10 -0.33
N ASN A 106 9.71 -1.09 0.25
CA ASN A 106 9.76 -1.23 1.71
C ASN A 106 10.94 -0.45 2.32
N ALA A 107 12.10 -0.51 1.68
CA ALA A 107 13.28 0.23 2.12
C ALA A 107 13.04 1.75 2.02
N GLU A 108 12.43 2.22 0.92
CA GLU A 108 12.10 3.64 0.75
C GLU A 108 11.13 4.15 1.81
N LEU A 109 10.06 3.42 2.10
CA LEU A 109 9.09 3.82 3.13
C LEU A 109 9.73 3.90 4.54
N LYS A 110 10.67 3.00 4.84
CA LYS A 110 11.35 2.96 6.14
C LYS A 110 12.41 4.04 6.33
N ASP A 111 13.08 4.43 5.26
CA ASP A 111 14.15 5.43 5.28
C ASP A 111 13.62 6.88 5.25
N ILE A 112 12.30 7.09 5.35
CA ILE A 112 11.72 8.43 5.46
C ILE A 112 12.15 9.09 6.79
N PRO A 113 12.57 10.38 6.78
CA PRO A 113 12.69 11.26 5.62
C PRO A 113 14.06 11.18 4.92
N PHE A 114 14.06 11.20 3.59
CA PHE A 114 15.26 11.28 2.73
C PHE A 114 15.18 12.48 1.74
N LYS A 115 16.03 12.51 0.71
CA LYS A 115 16.10 13.63 -0.27
C LYS A 115 14.73 14.07 -0.80
N ALA A 116 14.48 15.38 -0.79
CA ALA A 116 13.19 16.01 -1.09
C ALA A 116 12.59 15.69 -2.48
N ASN A 117 13.39 15.41 -3.51
CA ASN A 117 12.85 15.04 -4.82
C ASN A 117 12.24 13.64 -4.79
N ARG A 118 12.97 12.70 -4.18
CA ARG A 118 12.57 11.30 -4.15
C ARG A 118 11.40 11.09 -3.17
N ILE A 119 11.29 11.89 -2.10
CA ILE A 119 10.13 11.82 -1.19
C ILE A 119 8.85 12.34 -1.87
N LYS A 120 8.95 13.31 -2.79
CA LYS A 120 7.82 13.76 -3.63
C LYS A 120 7.36 12.68 -4.59
N GLU A 121 8.30 11.98 -5.23
CA GLU A 121 8.01 10.83 -6.09
C GLU A 121 7.26 9.75 -5.29
N LEU A 122 7.73 9.46 -4.06
CA LEU A 122 7.07 8.52 -3.17
C LEU A 122 5.65 8.95 -2.78
N SER A 123 5.41 10.24 -2.49
CA SER A 123 4.05 10.75 -2.24
C SER A 123 3.12 10.53 -3.44
N SER A 124 3.61 10.82 -4.66
CA SER A 124 2.86 10.56 -5.89
C SER A 124 2.56 9.07 -6.08
N PHE A 125 3.55 8.22 -5.87
CA PHE A 125 3.40 6.77 -5.96
C PHE A 125 2.35 6.25 -4.96
N LEU A 126 2.37 6.72 -3.71
CA LEU A 126 1.40 6.34 -2.69
C LEU A 126 -0.04 6.75 -3.07
N CYS A 127 -0.21 7.90 -3.73
CA CYS A 127 -1.51 8.30 -4.28
C CYS A 127 -2.00 7.34 -5.37
N ASP A 128 -1.12 6.91 -6.27
CA ASP A 128 -1.48 5.94 -7.31
C ASP A 128 -1.76 4.55 -6.74
N LEU A 129 -0.97 4.11 -5.76
CA LEU A 129 -1.19 2.88 -5.03
C LEU A 129 -2.57 2.88 -4.34
N SER A 130 -2.94 3.99 -3.70
CA SER A 130 -4.27 4.17 -3.11
C SER A 130 -5.41 4.00 -4.11
N ARG A 131 -5.26 4.57 -5.31
CA ARG A 131 -6.25 4.45 -6.40
C ARG A 131 -6.40 3.01 -6.90
N GLU A 132 -5.29 2.30 -7.05
CA GLU A 132 -5.29 0.91 -7.48
C GLU A 132 -5.98 0.01 -6.45
N PHE A 133 -5.66 0.16 -5.17
CA PHE A 133 -6.33 -0.59 -4.10
C PHE A 133 -7.83 -0.27 -3.99
N SER A 134 -8.21 1.00 -4.15
CA SER A 134 -9.61 1.43 -4.16
C SER A 134 -10.39 0.81 -5.33
N SER A 135 -9.74 0.65 -6.48
CA SER A 135 -10.35 0.07 -7.68
C SER A 135 -10.61 -1.44 -7.50
N GLU A 136 -9.71 -2.14 -6.82
CA GLU A 136 -9.87 -3.56 -6.48
C GLU A 136 -11.07 -3.79 -5.54
N HIS A 137 -11.31 -2.87 -4.60
CA HIS A 137 -12.47 -2.93 -3.71
C HIS A 137 -13.81 -2.82 -4.47
N ARG A 138 -13.87 -2.00 -5.53
CA ARG A 138 -15.08 -1.86 -6.35
C ARG A 138 -15.41 -3.12 -7.15
N ILE A 139 -14.40 -3.91 -7.51
CA ILE A 139 -14.58 -5.17 -8.26
C ILE A 139 -15.05 -6.29 -7.33
N SER A 140 -14.66 -6.25 -6.06
CA SER A 140 -15.01 -7.25 -5.04
C SER A 140 -16.35 -6.98 -4.33
N GLN A 141 -16.98 -5.82 -4.55
CA GLN A 141 -18.40 -5.62 -4.27
C GLN A 141 -19.23 -5.99 -5.51
N PRO A 142 -19.92 -7.15 -5.54
CA PRO A 142 -20.94 -7.35 -6.56
C PRO A 142 -22.01 -6.27 -6.39
N PHE A 143 -22.52 -5.78 -7.51
CA PHE A 143 -23.65 -4.87 -7.66
C PHE A 143 -24.86 -5.24 -6.77
N TYR A 144 -24.81 -4.95 -5.47
CA TYR A 144 -25.93 -5.08 -4.53
C TYR A 144 -26.59 -3.71 -4.27
N LEU A 145 -26.63 -2.86 -5.28
CA LEU A 145 -27.44 -1.63 -5.28
C LEU A 145 -28.14 -1.46 -6.63
N ALA A 146 -28.89 -2.48 -7.03
CA ALA A 146 -29.96 -2.36 -8.00
C ALA A 146 -31.11 -3.30 -7.59
N ALA A 147 -31.87 -2.90 -6.57
CA ALA A 147 -33.24 -3.31 -6.30
C ALA A 147 -33.93 -2.22 -5.48
#